data_AF-A0A292ADT3-F1
#
_entry.id   AF-A0A292ADT3-F1
#
_cell.length_a   1.000
_cell.length_b   1.000
_cell.length_c   1.000
_cell.angle_alpha   90.00
_cell.angle_beta   90.00
_cell.angle_gamma   90.00
#
_symmetry.space_group_name_H-M   'P 1'
#
loop_
_entity.id
_entity.type
_entity.pdbx_description
1 polymer ?
#
loop_
_entity_poly.entity_id
_entity_poly.type
_entity_poly.pdbx_seq_one_letter_code
_entity_poly.pdbx_strand_id
1 'polypeptide(L)'
;MSEKITVGEAIARTLEQYEVAAMYGIISIHNLPIADAVGQRGAIRFVPARGEAGAVTMADAHGRFSGLGVALTSTGAGAGNAVGAMIEALNANTPLLHITGQVEKAYLDADAGFIHETKDQLGFLRACSKQAYRVNSPEQAVAVIQRAILDAQTVPCGPVAVEIPIDIQNSLVPASLVGKVVLPPALPAADEAAVERLYQQVKRAKRPLLWVGGGALACREAVKQLADAGVVVISSTHGRGILPDSHPRSLRAFHNSPSVESILTQCDLTLVAGSRLRSNETRTWSLPLPRPLVQIDIDPAAANRNYLADEQVYGDCSALLSALAARLAPGEKVNAEWDAEIGRAVELAETALRQQSGEYAKLNDAIAAALPQDGLLVRDITVSGSVWGSRLFRAISPLCNIHSLAGAIGMGLPMAIGTAIANPQRKVVGLVGDGGLALGLGELATMAQEQANITLLIMNDGGYGVMRGIQDKYFSGRQYYNELHTPAFCQVAEAMGLKAWKVSDAAQFGGVLAEAINYPGPSVVEVDMKSVGPLTFAGPPQKLY
;
A
#
# COMPACT_ATOMS: atom_id res chain seq x y z
N MET A 1 0.35 -10.84 -47.28
CA MET A 1 -0.52 -9.95 -46.47
C MET A 1 0.03 -9.98 -45.05
N SER A 2 0.15 -8.83 -44.38
CA SER A 2 0.54 -8.80 -42.97
C SER A 2 -0.50 -9.55 -42.15
N GLU A 3 -0.06 -10.40 -41.21
CA GLU A 3 -0.93 -11.03 -40.20
C GLU A 3 -1.81 -9.95 -39.54
N LYS A 4 -3.10 -10.23 -39.39
CA LYS A 4 -4.05 -9.36 -38.70
C LYS A 4 -4.52 -10.05 -37.43
N ILE A 5 -4.57 -9.29 -36.35
CA ILE A 5 -4.98 -9.72 -35.01
C ILE A 5 -6.02 -8.75 -34.47
N THR A 6 -6.80 -9.15 -33.46
CA THR A 6 -7.70 -8.21 -32.77
C THR A 6 -6.91 -7.19 -31.96
N VAL A 7 -7.52 -6.04 -31.67
CA VAL A 7 -6.95 -5.08 -30.71
C VAL A 7 -6.79 -5.72 -29.33
N GLY A 8 -7.73 -6.56 -28.88
CA GLY A 8 -7.60 -7.32 -27.64
C GLY A 8 -6.31 -8.14 -27.57
N GLU A 9 -5.96 -8.83 -28.66
CA GLU A 9 -4.69 -9.57 -28.75
C GLU A 9 -3.47 -8.66 -28.82
N ALA A 10 -3.55 -7.54 -29.54
CA ALA A 10 -2.46 -6.57 -29.59
C ALA A 10 -2.15 -5.99 -28.19
N ILE A 11 -3.18 -5.75 -27.37
CA ILE A 11 -3.04 -5.31 -25.98
C ILE A 11 -2.39 -6.40 -25.13
N ALA A 12 -2.86 -7.65 -25.22
CA ALA A 12 -2.28 -8.77 -24.48
C ALA A 12 -0.78 -8.95 -24.82
N ARG A 13 -0.43 -8.97 -26.11
CA ARG A 13 0.97 -9.01 -26.58
C ARG A 13 1.79 -7.83 -26.06
N THR A 14 1.20 -6.64 -25.97
CA THR A 14 1.88 -5.46 -25.41
C THR A 14 2.17 -5.66 -23.92
N LEU A 15 1.18 -6.08 -23.12
CA LEU A 15 1.37 -6.32 -21.68
C LEU A 15 2.42 -7.40 -21.40
N GLU A 16 2.51 -8.43 -22.24
CA GLU A 16 3.58 -9.44 -22.17
C GLU A 16 4.97 -8.84 -22.38
N GLN A 17 5.13 -7.89 -23.31
CA GLN A 17 6.40 -7.20 -23.51
C GLN A 17 6.81 -6.33 -22.31
N TYR A 18 5.84 -5.84 -21.54
CA TYR A 18 6.08 -5.14 -20.27
C TYR A 18 6.19 -6.10 -19.07
N GLU A 19 6.35 -7.41 -19.33
CA GLU A 19 6.59 -8.44 -18.32
C GLU A 19 5.49 -8.52 -17.24
N VAL A 20 4.25 -8.20 -17.63
CA VAL A 20 3.09 -8.29 -16.72
C VAL A 20 2.83 -9.77 -16.38
N ALA A 21 3.16 -10.17 -15.15
CA ALA A 21 3.02 -11.56 -14.71
C ALA A 21 1.57 -11.95 -14.39
N ALA A 22 0.75 -11.02 -13.89
CA ALA A 22 -0.63 -11.25 -13.51
C ALA A 22 -1.54 -10.06 -13.83
N MET A 23 -2.78 -10.36 -14.17
CA MET A 23 -3.86 -9.39 -14.38
C MET A 23 -5.04 -9.76 -13.48
N TYR A 24 -5.56 -8.79 -12.75
CA TYR A 24 -6.66 -8.99 -11.80
C TYR A 24 -7.94 -8.42 -12.38
N GLY A 25 -9.04 -9.18 -12.41
CA GLY A 25 -10.21 -8.63 -13.09
C GLY A 25 -11.52 -9.37 -12.94
N ILE A 26 -12.54 -8.70 -13.46
CA ILE A 26 -13.88 -9.26 -13.68
C ILE A 26 -14.14 -9.25 -15.17
N ILE A 27 -14.51 -10.41 -15.70
CA ILE A 27 -14.93 -10.54 -17.09
C ILE A 27 -16.31 -9.91 -17.29
N SER A 28 -16.47 -9.21 -18.39
CA SER A 28 -17.68 -8.52 -18.79
C SER A 28 -17.80 -8.58 -20.30
N ILE A 29 -19.03 -8.50 -20.82
CA ILE A 29 -19.28 -8.36 -22.26
C ILE A 29 -18.36 -7.29 -22.89
N HIS A 30 -18.17 -6.15 -22.22
CA HIS A 30 -17.40 -5.01 -22.72
C HIS A 30 -15.87 -5.12 -22.58
N ASN A 31 -15.33 -6.20 -22.02
CA ASN A 31 -13.88 -6.42 -21.92
C ASN A 31 -13.42 -7.82 -22.37
N LEU A 32 -14.38 -8.65 -22.80
CA LEU A 32 -14.14 -10.05 -23.17
C LEU A 32 -13.08 -10.22 -24.27
N PRO A 33 -12.97 -9.37 -25.31
CA PRO A 33 -11.94 -9.55 -26.33
C PRO A 33 -10.51 -9.45 -25.76
N ILE A 34 -10.28 -8.63 -24.73
CA ILE A 34 -8.98 -8.55 -24.04
C ILE A 34 -8.78 -9.77 -23.15
N ALA A 35 -9.79 -10.13 -22.35
CA ALA A 35 -9.71 -11.28 -21.44
C ALA A 35 -9.51 -12.61 -22.19
N ASP A 36 -10.23 -12.81 -23.30
CA ASP A 36 -10.11 -13.98 -24.17
C ASP A 36 -8.71 -14.05 -24.78
N ALA A 37 -8.17 -12.94 -25.27
CA ALA A 37 -6.81 -12.92 -25.80
C ALA A 37 -5.75 -13.25 -24.73
N VAL A 38 -5.89 -12.72 -23.50
CA VAL A 38 -5.02 -13.11 -22.37
C VAL A 38 -5.10 -14.61 -22.12
N GLY A 39 -6.32 -15.17 -22.10
CA GLY A 39 -6.54 -16.61 -21.92
C GLY A 39 -5.95 -17.49 -23.02
N GLN A 40 -6.13 -17.11 -24.29
CA GLN A 40 -5.57 -17.84 -25.44
C GLN A 40 -4.04 -17.84 -25.45
N ARG A 41 -3.43 -16.74 -25.01
CA ARG A 41 -1.97 -16.59 -25.01
C ARG A 41 -1.31 -17.26 -23.80
N GLY A 42 -1.98 -17.31 -22.65
CA GLY A 42 -1.54 -18.04 -21.46
C GLY A 42 -0.27 -17.51 -20.79
N ALA A 43 0.27 -16.37 -21.24
CA ALA A 43 1.50 -15.78 -20.72
C ALA A 43 1.27 -14.94 -19.45
N ILE A 44 0.07 -14.38 -19.29
CA ILE A 44 -0.33 -13.58 -18.12
C ILE A 44 -1.31 -14.40 -17.28
N ARG A 45 -1.05 -14.54 -15.97
CA ARG A 45 -2.01 -15.18 -15.06
C ARG A 45 -3.21 -14.26 -14.86
N PHE A 46 -4.37 -14.63 -15.40
CA PHE A 46 -5.62 -13.93 -15.11
C PHE A 46 -6.19 -14.41 -13.77
N VAL A 47 -6.32 -13.48 -12.82
CA VAL A 47 -6.87 -13.72 -11.48
C VAL A 47 -8.30 -13.18 -11.43
N PRO A 48 -9.33 -14.04 -11.45
CA PRO A 48 -10.71 -13.60 -11.44
C PRO A 48 -11.11 -13.14 -10.02
N ALA A 49 -11.32 -11.84 -9.86
CA ALA A 49 -11.82 -11.25 -8.61
C ALA A 49 -13.34 -11.42 -8.48
N ARG A 50 -13.90 -11.11 -7.30
CA ARG A 50 -15.36 -11.13 -7.06
C ARG A 50 -16.00 -9.74 -7.04
N GLY A 51 -15.20 -8.68 -6.93
CA GLY A 51 -15.60 -7.29 -7.18
C GLY A 51 -14.51 -6.49 -7.90
N GLU A 52 -14.88 -5.42 -8.61
CA GLU A 52 -13.91 -4.55 -9.28
C GLU A 52 -12.99 -3.84 -8.29
N ALA A 53 -13.52 -3.46 -7.12
CA ALA A 53 -12.71 -2.94 -6.01
C ALA A 53 -11.65 -3.95 -5.55
N GLY A 54 -12.03 -5.24 -5.48
CA GLY A 54 -11.11 -6.34 -5.16
C GLY A 54 -10.02 -6.49 -6.20
N ALA A 55 -10.38 -6.51 -7.49
CA ALA A 55 -9.44 -6.60 -8.61
C ALA A 55 -8.39 -5.48 -8.58
N VAL A 56 -8.84 -4.22 -8.47
CA VAL A 56 -7.93 -3.06 -8.46
C VAL A 56 -7.07 -3.04 -7.19
N THR A 57 -7.61 -3.44 -6.03
CA THR A 57 -6.82 -3.52 -4.79
C THR A 57 -5.76 -4.62 -4.85
N MET A 58 -6.06 -5.76 -5.48
CA MET A 58 -5.05 -6.81 -5.73
C MET A 58 -3.97 -6.31 -6.68
N ALA A 59 -4.35 -5.61 -7.76
CA ALA A 59 -3.41 -5.02 -8.70
C ALA A 59 -2.54 -3.95 -8.03
N ASP A 60 -3.09 -3.12 -7.15
CA ASP A 60 -2.34 -2.14 -6.36
C ASP A 60 -1.29 -2.84 -5.50
N ALA A 61 -1.72 -3.83 -4.70
CA ALA A 61 -0.80 -4.59 -3.86
C ALA A 61 0.32 -5.27 -4.67
N HIS A 62 -0.02 -5.85 -5.83
CA HIS A 62 0.97 -6.46 -6.73
C HIS A 62 1.95 -5.41 -7.28
N GLY A 63 1.44 -4.27 -7.77
CA GLY A 63 2.24 -3.19 -8.36
C GLY A 63 3.25 -2.58 -7.41
N ARG A 64 2.98 -2.59 -6.10
CA ARG A 64 3.95 -2.17 -5.06
C ARG A 64 5.22 -3.03 -5.05
N PHE A 65 5.15 -4.29 -5.50
CA PHE A 65 6.30 -5.20 -5.58
C PHE A 65 6.87 -5.32 -7.00
N SER A 66 6.02 -5.43 -8.02
CA SER A 66 6.46 -5.67 -9.41
C SER A 66 6.88 -4.42 -10.17
N GLY A 67 6.44 -3.23 -9.72
CA GLY A 67 6.59 -1.98 -10.48
C GLY A 67 5.53 -1.75 -11.57
N LEU A 68 4.56 -2.65 -11.72
CA LEU A 68 3.34 -2.44 -12.50
C LEU A 68 2.23 -3.42 -12.08
N GLY A 69 1.14 -2.89 -11.51
CA GLY A 69 -0.11 -3.63 -11.30
C GLY A 69 -1.03 -3.50 -12.51
N VAL A 70 -1.76 -4.55 -12.90
CA VAL A 70 -2.74 -4.48 -13.99
C VAL A 70 -4.11 -4.99 -13.53
N ALA A 71 -5.13 -4.15 -13.69
CA ALA A 71 -6.52 -4.50 -13.41
C ALA A 71 -7.38 -4.42 -14.70
N LEU A 72 -8.31 -5.37 -14.86
CA LEU A 72 -9.32 -5.37 -15.93
C LEU A 72 -10.73 -5.36 -15.34
N THR A 73 -11.49 -4.29 -15.55
CA THR A 73 -12.85 -4.16 -15.00
C THR A 73 -13.91 -3.99 -16.09
N SER A 74 -15.18 -4.14 -15.70
CA SER A 74 -16.32 -3.81 -16.55
C SER A 74 -16.42 -2.28 -16.77
N THR A 75 -17.32 -1.89 -17.68
CA THR A 75 -17.72 -0.50 -17.93
C THR A 75 -18.83 -0.04 -16.97
N GLY A 76 -19.14 1.25 -16.97
CA GLY A 76 -20.24 1.88 -16.25
C GLY A 76 -20.14 1.65 -14.75
N ALA A 77 -21.14 0.97 -14.19
CA ALA A 77 -21.15 0.63 -12.76
C ALA A 77 -19.89 -0.12 -12.30
N GLY A 78 -19.32 -1.00 -13.14
CA GLY A 78 -18.09 -1.71 -12.77
C GLY A 78 -16.85 -0.82 -12.74
N ALA A 79 -16.75 0.12 -13.67
CA ALA A 79 -15.73 1.17 -13.61
C ALA A 79 -15.94 2.08 -12.39
N GLY A 80 -17.20 2.35 -12.01
CA GLY A 80 -17.55 3.06 -10.78
C GLY A 80 -17.12 2.31 -9.50
N ASN A 81 -17.35 1.00 -9.45
CA ASN A 81 -16.94 0.14 -8.33
C ASN A 81 -15.41 0.16 -8.08
N ALA A 82 -14.61 0.40 -9.13
CA ALA A 82 -13.16 0.48 -9.05
C ALA A 82 -12.64 1.77 -8.38
N VAL A 83 -13.41 2.84 -8.37
CA VAL A 83 -12.95 4.20 -8.00
C VAL A 83 -12.31 4.26 -6.62
N GLY A 84 -12.90 3.60 -5.62
CA GLY A 84 -12.35 3.60 -4.25
C GLY A 84 -10.94 3.00 -4.18
N ALA A 85 -10.70 1.92 -4.92
CA ALA A 85 -9.39 1.26 -4.98
C ALA A 85 -8.37 2.06 -5.84
N MET A 86 -8.83 2.80 -6.84
CA MET A 86 -7.97 3.73 -7.60
C MET A 86 -7.47 4.89 -6.72
N ILE A 87 -8.30 5.41 -5.83
CA ILE A 87 -7.90 6.44 -4.85
C ILE A 87 -6.84 5.90 -3.87
N GLU A 88 -6.95 4.63 -3.47
CA GLU A 88 -5.91 3.97 -2.68
C GLU A 88 -4.57 3.93 -3.44
N ALA A 89 -4.57 3.44 -4.68
CA ALA A 89 -3.37 3.37 -5.51
C ALA A 89 -2.73 4.75 -5.75
N LEU A 90 -3.53 5.82 -5.90
CA LEU A 90 -3.05 7.20 -5.94
C LEU A 90 -2.32 7.60 -4.66
N ASN A 91 -2.90 7.29 -3.50
CA ASN A 91 -2.29 7.61 -2.22
C ASN A 91 -1.02 6.78 -1.98
N ALA A 92 -0.96 5.58 -2.53
CA ALA A 92 0.21 4.71 -2.52
C ALA A 92 1.30 5.11 -3.52
N ASN A 93 1.00 5.99 -4.49
CA ASN A 93 1.84 6.23 -5.66
C ASN A 93 2.19 4.93 -6.39
N THR A 94 1.25 3.98 -6.44
CA THR A 94 1.50 2.68 -7.08
C THR A 94 1.43 2.83 -8.60
N PRO A 95 2.44 2.37 -9.36
CA PRO A 95 2.32 2.21 -10.80
C PRO A 95 1.27 1.14 -11.10
N LEU A 96 0.11 1.56 -11.60
CA LEU A 96 -1.01 0.66 -11.89
C LEU A 96 -1.67 1.05 -13.20
N LEU A 97 -1.94 0.06 -14.05
CA LEU A 97 -2.75 0.20 -15.25
C LEU A 97 -4.14 -0.39 -14.99
N HIS A 98 -5.15 0.47 -15.00
CA HIS A 98 -6.55 0.07 -14.95
C HIS A 98 -7.12 0.09 -16.37
N ILE A 99 -7.45 -1.08 -16.90
CA ILE A 99 -8.15 -1.22 -18.17
C ILE A 99 -9.62 -1.44 -17.87
N THR A 100 -10.49 -0.63 -18.46
CA THR A 100 -11.94 -0.79 -18.35
C THR A 100 -12.57 -0.86 -19.72
N GLY A 101 -13.58 -1.72 -19.85
CA GLY A 101 -14.41 -1.75 -21.05
C GLY A 101 -15.16 -0.43 -21.25
N GLN A 102 -15.74 -0.29 -22.43
CA GLN A 102 -16.70 0.75 -22.74
C GLN A 102 -17.72 0.24 -23.75
N VAL A 103 -18.91 0.83 -23.77
CA VAL A 103 -19.91 0.61 -24.82
C VAL A 103 -19.31 0.94 -26.19
N GLU A 104 -19.97 0.48 -27.26
CA GLU A 104 -19.54 0.73 -28.62
C GLU A 104 -19.40 2.23 -28.89
N LYS A 105 -18.41 2.58 -29.71
CA LYS A 105 -18.06 3.97 -29.99
C LYS A 105 -19.26 4.83 -30.41
N ALA A 106 -20.21 4.26 -31.15
CA ALA A 106 -21.40 4.96 -31.66
C ALA A 106 -22.37 5.41 -30.55
N TYR A 107 -22.32 4.80 -29.37
CA TYR A 107 -23.21 5.11 -28.24
C TYR A 107 -22.51 5.84 -27.10
N LEU A 108 -21.24 6.21 -27.28
CA LEU A 108 -20.50 6.95 -26.25
C LEU A 108 -21.19 8.28 -25.93
N ASP A 109 -21.53 8.45 -24.65
CA ASP A 109 -22.09 9.69 -24.12
C ASP A 109 -23.38 10.13 -24.85
N ALA A 110 -24.09 9.17 -25.48
CA ALA A 110 -25.26 9.43 -26.31
C ALA A 110 -26.57 9.57 -25.49
N ASP A 111 -26.56 9.11 -24.24
CA ASP A 111 -27.73 9.01 -23.35
C ASP A 111 -28.86 8.22 -24.03
N ALA A 112 -28.47 7.14 -24.72
CA ALA A 112 -29.37 6.31 -25.52
C ALA A 112 -30.02 5.19 -24.68
N GLY A 113 -29.62 5.04 -23.41
CA GLY A 113 -30.03 3.94 -22.56
C GLY A 113 -29.38 2.62 -22.97
N PHE A 114 -28.18 2.68 -23.56
CA PHE A 114 -27.45 1.48 -23.97
C PHE A 114 -27.04 0.67 -22.72
N ILE A 115 -27.04 -0.66 -22.81
CA ILE A 115 -26.76 -1.50 -21.64
C ILE A 115 -25.33 -1.24 -21.15
N HIS A 116 -25.21 -0.91 -19.87
CA HIS A 116 -23.97 -0.48 -19.20
C HIS A 116 -23.40 0.89 -19.64
N GLU A 117 -24.15 1.68 -20.41
CA GLU A 117 -23.84 3.09 -20.65
C GLU A 117 -23.76 3.85 -19.32
N THR A 118 -22.88 4.84 -19.25
CA THR A 118 -22.73 5.71 -18.09
C THR A 118 -22.30 7.08 -18.54
N LYS A 119 -22.92 8.09 -17.93
CA LYS A 119 -22.56 9.49 -18.15
C LYS A 119 -21.11 9.74 -17.73
N ASP A 120 -20.30 10.23 -18.68
CA ASP A 120 -18.95 10.74 -18.43
C ASP A 120 -18.07 9.78 -17.63
N GLN A 121 -17.96 8.53 -18.10
CA GLN A 121 -17.07 7.54 -17.48
C GLN A 121 -15.63 8.07 -17.39
N LEU A 122 -15.15 8.71 -18.45
CA LEU A 122 -13.81 9.28 -18.49
C LEU A 122 -13.60 10.35 -17.41
N GLY A 123 -14.62 11.15 -17.10
CA GLY A 123 -14.58 12.19 -16.08
C GLY A 123 -14.27 11.64 -14.69
N PHE A 124 -15.00 10.61 -14.23
CA PHE A 124 -14.69 10.02 -12.93
C PHE A 124 -13.38 9.23 -12.92
N LEU A 125 -12.98 8.63 -14.05
CA LEU A 125 -11.68 7.96 -14.16
C LEU A 125 -10.52 8.97 -14.06
N ARG A 126 -10.66 10.17 -14.64
CA ARG A 126 -9.69 11.26 -14.47
C ARG A 126 -9.62 11.72 -13.01
N ALA A 127 -10.75 11.77 -12.32
CA ALA A 127 -10.80 12.23 -10.93
C ALA A 127 -10.14 11.25 -9.95
N CYS A 128 -10.07 9.96 -10.28
CA CYS A 128 -9.50 8.92 -9.42
C CYS A 128 -8.16 8.34 -9.89
N SER A 129 -7.55 8.90 -10.95
CA SER A 129 -6.30 8.41 -11.53
C SER A 129 -5.28 9.54 -11.72
N LYS A 130 -4.00 9.20 -11.86
CA LYS A 130 -2.94 10.16 -12.25
C LYS A 130 -3.23 10.73 -13.64
N GLN A 131 -3.67 9.87 -14.54
CA GLN A 131 -4.19 10.20 -15.86
C GLN A 131 -5.29 9.21 -16.24
N ALA A 132 -6.13 9.59 -17.20
CA ALA A 132 -7.08 8.68 -17.82
C ALA A 132 -7.20 8.93 -19.33
N TYR A 133 -7.31 7.84 -20.08
CA TYR A 133 -7.33 7.84 -21.54
C TYR A 133 -8.55 7.10 -22.10
N ARG A 134 -9.02 7.53 -23.27
CA ARG A 134 -9.99 6.81 -24.10
C ARG A 134 -9.33 6.40 -25.40
N VAL A 135 -9.42 5.13 -25.77
CA VAL A 135 -9.01 4.67 -27.10
C VAL A 135 -10.10 5.03 -28.11
N ASN A 136 -9.77 5.86 -29.11
CA ASN A 136 -10.76 6.37 -30.08
C ASN A 136 -10.72 5.66 -31.44
N SER A 137 -9.65 4.93 -31.76
CA SER A 137 -9.57 4.08 -32.95
C SER A 137 -8.71 2.82 -32.70
N PRO A 138 -8.91 1.74 -33.48
CA PRO A 138 -8.11 0.52 -33.36
C PRO A 138 -6.61 0.75 -33.49
N GLU A 139 -6.19 1.63 -34.39
CA GLU A 139 -4.79 1.92 -34.70
C GLU A 139 -4.07 2.64 -33.54
N GLN A 140 -4.81 3.28 -32.63
CA GLN A 140 -4.24 4.00 -31.49
C GLN A 140 -4.08 3.11 -30.25
N ALA A 141 -4.72 1.94 -30.20
CA ALA A 141 -4.88 1.17 -28.97
C ALA A 141 -3.54 0.82 -28.29
N VAL A 142 -2.58 0.29 -29.05
CA VAL A 142 -1.24 -0.05 -28.52
C VAL A 142 -0.52 1.19 -28.02
N ALA A 143 -0.51 2.28 -28.80
CA ALA A 143 0.17 3.51 -28.42
C ALA A 143 -0.42 4.15 -27.14
N VAL A 144 -1.75 4.11 -26.97
CA VAL A 144 -2.42 4.59 -25.76
C VAL A 144 -2.07 3.72 -24.55
N ILE A 145 -2.06 2.40 -24.68
CA ILE A 145 -1.64 1.49 -23.60
C ILE A 145 -0.18 1.75 -23.20
N GLN A 146 0.73 1.87 -24.18
CA GLN A 146 2.12 2.19 -23.91
C GLN A 146 2.28 3.54 -23.20
N ARG A 147 1.52 4.56 -23.62
CA ARG A 147 1.51 5.86 -22.95
C ARG A 147 0.98 5.76 -21.52
N ALA A 148 -0.08 4.99 -21.30
CA ALA A 148 -0.67 4.81 -19.99
C ALA A 148 0.29 4.11 -19.02
N ILE A 149 1.01 3.07 -19.47
CA ILE A 149 2.05 2.40 -18.68
C ILE A 149 3.20 3.37 -18.37
N LEU A 150 3.66 4.12 -19.38
CA LEU A 150 4.70 5.14 -19.21
C LEU A 150 4.30 6.17 -18.14
N ASP A 151 3.06 6.68 -18.18
CA ASP A 151 2.58 7.63 -17.18
C ASP A 151 2.44 7.01 -15.79
N ALA A 152 2.01 5.76 -15.70
CA ALA A 152 1.88 5.06 -14.42
C ALA A 152 3.25 4.89 -13.73
N GLN A 153 4.29 4.60 -14.51
CA GLN A 153 5.65 4.33 -14.04
C GLN A 153 6.55 5.57 -13.94
N THR A 154 6.18 6.69 -14.57
CA THR A 154 6.93 7.94 -14.45
C THR A 154 6.75 8.53 -13.05
N VAL A 155 7.83 8.86 -12.36
CA VAL A 155 7.79 9.43 -11.01
C VAL A 155 7.26 10.88 -11.03
N PRO A 156 6.39 11.30 -10.07
CA PRO A 156 5.72 10.48 -9.07
C PRO A 156 4.74 9.50 -9.72
N CYS A 157 4.89 8.22 -9.38
CA CYS A 157 4.09 7.13 -9.94
C CYS A 157 2.64 7.21 -9.48
N GLY A 158 1.75 6.52 -10.18
CA GLY A 158 0.33 6.44 -9.80
C GLY A 158 -0.50 5.63 -10.77
N PRO A 159 -1.77 5.35 -10.43
CA PRO A 159 -2.66 4.58 -11.29
C PRO A 159 -3.07 5.39 -12.52
N VAL A 160 -3.18 4.73 -13.67
CA VAL A 160 -3.67 5.30 -14.93
C VAL A 160 -4.79 4.44 -15.45
N ALA A 161 -5.92 5.07 -15.80
CA ALA A 161 -7.07 4.39 -16.36
C ALA A 161 -7.11 4.49 -17.89
N VAL A 162 -7.52 3.42 -18.56
CA VAL A 162 -7.75 3.39 -20.00
C VAL A 162 -9.11 2.74 -20.27
N GLU A 163 -10.03 3.49 -20.86
CA GLU A 163 -11.30 2.95 -21.33
C GLU A 163 -11.25 2.64 -22.82
N ILE A 164 -11.82 1.49 -23.20
CA ILE A 164 -11.72 0.96 -24.56
C ILE A 164 -13.10 0.46 -25.03
N PRO A 165 -13.72 1.12 -26.03
CA PRO A 165 -14.95 0.64 -26.65
C PRO A 165 -14.83 -0.81 -27.15
N ILE A 166 -15.84 -1.64 -26.90
CA ILE A 166 -15.81 -3.07 -27.25
C ILE A 166 -15.65 -3.32 -28.77
N ASP A 167 -16.24 -2.48 -29.62
CA ASP A 167 -16.11 -2.55 -31.08
C ASP A 167 -14.67 -2.27 -31.53
N ILE A 168 -13.97 -1.38 -30.82
CA ILE A 168 -12.53 -1.17 -31.03
C ILE A 168 -11.73 -2.39 -30.59
N GLN A 169 -12.03 -3.00 -29.45
CA GLN A 169 -11.32 -4.19 -28.97
C GLN A 169 -11.40 -5.36 -29.96
N ASN A 170 -12.54 -5.52 -30.64
CA ASN A 170 -12.80 -6.56 -31.64
C ASN A 170 -12.21 -6.26 -33.03
N SER A 171 -11.83 -5.01 -33.30
CA SER A 171 -11.36 -4.61 -34.63
C SER A 171 -10.03 -5.27 -34.98
N LEU A 172 -9.87 -5.63 -36.26
CA LEU A 172 -8.63 -6.22 -36.78
C LEU A 172 -7.59 -5.14 -37.12
N VAL A 173 -6.38 -5.30 -36.59
CA VAL A 173 -5.21 -4.46 -36.86
C VAL A 173 -4.03 -5.31 -37.36
N PRO A 174 -3.08 -4.75 -38.12
CA PRO A 174 -1.85 -5.46 -38.45
C PRO A 174 -1.09 -5.86 -37.18
N ALA A 175 -0.58 -7.09 -37.11
CA ALA A 175 0.21 -7.57 -35.96
C ALA A 175 1.46 -6.71 -35.71
N SER A 176 1.98 -6.04 -36.75
CA SER A 176 3.08 -5.07 -36.66
C SER A 176 2.73 -3.80 -35.86
N LEU A 177 1.47 -3.61 -35.45
CA LEU A 177 1.07 -2.52 -34.55
C LEU A 177 1.67 -2.71 -33.15
N VAL A 178 1.93 -3.96 -32.73
CA VAL A 178 2.64 -4.25 -31.49
C VAL A 178 4.10 -3.82 -31.66
N GLY A 179 4.43 -2.66 -31.09
CA GLY A 179 5.72 -2.02 -31.20
C GLY A 179 6.76 -2.55 -30.20
N LYS A 180 7.80 -1.75 -29.98
CA LYS A 180 8.76 -1.96 -28.89
C LYS A 180 8.25 -1.31 -27.60
N VAL A 181 8.66 -1.85 -26.47
CA VAL A 181 8.44 -1.27 -25.13
C VAL A 181 9.00 0.16 -25.08
N VAL A 182 8.27 1.05 -24.41
CA VAL A 182 8.70 2.42 -24.11
C VAL A 182 8.88 2.51 -22.60
N LEU A 183 10.12 2.73 -22.17
CA LEU A 183 10.46 2.85 -20.75
C LEU A 183 10.41 4.32 -20.30
N PRO A 184 10.11 4.58 -19.01
CA PRO A 184 10.25 5.92 -18.45
C PRO A 184 11.68 6.45 -18.62
N PRO A 185 11.85 7.77 -18.79
CA PRO A 185 13.18 8.36 -18.85
C PRO A 185 13.94 8.10 -17.55
N ALA A 186 15.25 7.94 -17.64
CA ALA A 186 16.10 7.84 -16.47
C ALA A 186 15.94 9.09 -15.60
N LEU A 187 15.87 8.90 -14.28
CA LEU A 187 15.84 10.01 -13.34
C LEU A 187 17.18 10.76 -13.38
N PRO A 188 17.17 12.11 -13.24
CA PRO A 188 18.39 12.89 -13.25
C PRO A 188 19.29 12.50 -12.07
N ALA A 189 20.61 12.60 -12.28
CA ALA A 189 21.58 12.46 -11.20
C ALA A 189 21.37 13.54 -10.13
N ALA A 190 21.87 13.29 -8.92
CA ALA A 190 21.84 14.25 -7.84
C ALA A 190 22.56 15.55 -8.23
N ASP A 191 21.95 16.70 -7.93
CA ASP A 191 22.62 18.00 -8.04
C ASP A 191 23.74 18.07 -6.99
N GLU A 192 24.98 18.03 -7.47
CA GLU A 192 26.19 18.08 -6.65
C GLU A 192 26.23 19.29 -5.71
N ALA A 193 25.70 20.45 -6.14
CA ALA A 193 25.61 21.63 -5.29
C ALA A 193 24.60 21.43 -4.15
N ALA A 194 23.47 20.76 -4.42
CA ALA A 194 22.50 20.40 -3.40
C ALA A 194 23.07 19.36 -2.42
N VAL A 195 23.77 18.34 -2.92
CA VAL A 195 24.44 17.34 -2.08
C VAL A 195 25.47 17.99 -1.16
N GLU A 196 26.29 18.91 -1.66
CA GLU A 196 27.26 19.62 -0.83
C GLU A 196 26.58 20.48 0.25
N ARG A 197 25.49 21.19 -0.08
CA ARG A 197 24.72 21.95 0.92
C ARG A 197 24.16 21.04 2.02
N LEU A 198 23.52 19.93 1.64
CA LEU A 198 22.99 18.94 2.57
C LEU A 198 24.10 18.36 3.46
N TYR A 199 25.24 18.02 2.86
CA TYR A 199 26.40 17.50 3.59
C TYR A 199 26.91 18.50 4.63
N GLN A 200 27.06 19.78 4.27
CA GLN A 200 27.51 20.80 5.22
C GLN A 200 26.53 21.01 6.38
N GLN A 201 25.22 20.94 6.12
CA GLN A 201 24.21 21.01 7.16
C GLN A 201 24.27 19.80 8.10
N VAL A 202 24.29 18.59 7.54
CA VAL A 202 24.42 17.36 8.33
C VAL A 202 25.71 17.39 9.14
N LYS A 203 26.84 17.75 8.53
CA LYS A 203 28.15 17.83 9.19
C LYS A 203 28.12 18.75 10.42
N ARG A 204 27.49 19.93 10.32
CA ARG A 204 27.35 20.89 11.44
C ARG A 204 26.37 20.43 12.52
N ALA A 205 25.31 19.74 12.14
CA ALA A 205 24.31 19.22 13.07
C ALA A 205 24.91 18.20 14.03
N LYS A 206 24.63 18.35 15.33
CA LYS A 206 25.07 17.41 16.37
C LYS A 206 24.11 16.23 16.49
N ARG A 207 22.82 16.45 16.23
CA ARG A 207 21.74 15.47 16.37
C ARG A 207 20.82 15.55 15.15
N PRO A 208 21.31 15.17 13.95
CA PRO A 208 20.51 15.22 12.73
C PRO A 208 19.46 14.10 12.72
N LEU A 209 18.24 14.45 12.34
CA LEU A 209 17.10 13.57 12.14
C LEU A 209 16.83 13.38 10.64
N LEU A 210 16.61 12.13 10.22
CA LEU A 210 16.10 11.78 8.91
C LEU A 210 14.70 11.16 9.05
N TRP A 211 13.69 11.82 8.49
CA TRP A 211 12.34 11.29 8.34
C TRP A 211 12.18 10.68 6.95
N VAL A 212 11.98 9.36 6.88
CA VAL A 212 11.81 8.64 5.61
C VAL A 212 10.35 8.29 5.32
N GLY A 213 9.90 8.52 4.09
CA GLY A 213 8.56 8.15 3.61
C GLY A 213 8.57 7.15 2.45
N GLY A 214 7.40 6.94 1.83
CA GLY A 214 7.23 6.00 0.72
C GLY A 214 8.03 6.37 -0.55
N GLY A 215 8.35 7.64 -0.75
CA GLY A 215 9.22 8.07 -1.85
C GLY A 215 10.68 7.64 -1.69
N ALA A 216 11.07 7.14 -0.51
CA ALA A 216 12.42 6.67 -0.21
C ALA A 216 12.52 5.13 -0.12
N LEU A 217 11.50 4.36 -0.57
CA LEU A 217 11.50 2.89 -0.48
C LEU A 217 12.74 2.22 -1.09
N ALA A 218 13.30 2.79 -2.15
CA ALA A 218 14.52 2.30 -2.81
C ALA A 218 15.83 2.71 -2.11
N CYS A 219 15.78 3.47 -1.01
CA CYS A 219 16.94 4.11 -0.38
C CYS A 219 17.54 3.30 0.79
N ARG A 220 17.28 1.98 0.88
CA ARG A 220 17.67 1.14 2.03
C ARG A 220 19.15 1.29 2.42
N GLU A 221 20.05 1.10 1.46
CA GLU A 221 21.50 1.14 1.72
C GLU A 221 21.98 2.54 2.11
N ALA A 222 21.51 3.58 1.41
CA ALA A 222 21.85 4.96 1.73
C ALA A 222 21.37 5.36 3.13
N VAL A 223 20.12 5.04 3.48
CA VAL A 223 19.55 5.32 4.81
C VAL A 223 20.30 4.55 5.89
N LYS A 224 20.68 3.29 5.64
CA LYS A 224 21.51 2.52 6.57
C LYS A 224 22.88 3.19 6.78
N GLN A 225 23.56 3.61 5.72
CA GLN A 225 24.86 4.28 5.82
C GLN A 225 24.76 5.60 6.60
N LEU A 226 23.73 6.41 6.37
CA LEU A 226 23.46 7.62 7.15
C LEU A 226 23.24 7.28 8.64
N ALA A 227 22.50 6.21 8.92
CA ALA A 227 22.27 5.74 10.28
C ALA A 227 23.56 5.21 10.94
N ASP A 228 24.39 4.45 10.22
CA ASP A 228 25.70 3.97 10.69
C ASP A 228 26.67 5.14 10.96
N ALA A 229 26.55 6.24 10.22
CA ALA A 229 27.28 7.49 10.49
C ALA A 229 26.78 8.22 11.76
N GLY A 230 25.59 7.88 12.27
CA GLY A 230 25.03 8.43 13.51
C GLY A 230 23.76 9.28 13.34
N VAL A 231 23.19 9.38 12.14
CA VAL A 231 21.91 10.08 11.91
C VAL A 231 20.77 9.27 12.52
N VAL A 232 19.91 9.91 13.32
CA VAL A 232 18.70 9.26 13.86
C VAL A 232 17.62 9.20 12.78
N VAL A 233 16.94 8.06 12.65
CA VAL A 233 15.95 7.84 11.58
C VAL A 233 14.59 7.57 12.18
N ILE A 234 13.58 8.28 11.68
CA ILE A 234 12.17 7.99 11.97
C ILE A 234 11.46 7.66 10.66
N SER A 235 10.64 6.60 10.69
CA SER A 235 9.91 6.15 9.50
C SER A 235 8.47 6.61 9.54
N SER A 236 7.97 7.10 8.41
CA SER A 236 6.52 7.11 8.15
C SER A 236 5.99 5.67 8.12
N THR A 237 4.66 5.49 8.20
CA THR A 237 4.08 4.15 8.13
C THR A 237 4.37 3.47 6.78
N HIS A 238 4.50 4.26 5.70
CA HIS A 238 4.86 3.77 4.36
C HIS A 238 6.37 3.53 4.23
N GLY A 239 7.21 4.39 4.82
CA GLY A 239 8.67 4.24 4.80
C GLY A 239 9.22 3.19 5.76
N ARG A 240 8.36 2.50 6.52
CA ARG A 240 8.79 1.58 7.57
C ARG A 240 9.54 0.38 6.99
N GLY A 241 10.68 0.06 7.61
CA GLY A 241 11.57 -1.02 7.18
C GLY A 241 12.65 -0.60 6.18
N ILE A 242 12.63 0.65 5.66
CA ILE A 242 13.78 1.21 4.91
C ILE A 242 15.04 1.14 5.78
N LEU A 243 14.95 1.62 7.02
CA LEU A 243 15.88 1.22 8.07
C LEU A 243 15.21 0.11 8.90
N PRO A 244 15.85 -1.06 9.09
CA PRO A 244 15.32 -2.10 9.96
C PRO A 244 15.04 -1.57 11.37
N ASP A 245 13.93 -1.98 11.96
CA ASP A 245 13.50 -1.58 13.32
C ASP A 245 14.48 -2.03 14.42
N SER A 246 15.37 -2.97 14.13
CA SER A 246 16.43 -3.44 15.03
C SER A 246 17.65 -2.52 15.05
N HIS A 247 17.76 -1.59 14.09
CA HIS A 247 18.90 -0.67 14.03
C HIS A 247 18.87 0.30 15.23
N PRO A 248 19.99 0.53 15.94
CA PRO A 248 20.03 1.39 17.14
C PRO A 248 19.58 2.84 16.90
N ARG A 249 19.68 3.32 15.66
CA ARG A 249 19.21 4.65 15.23
C ARG A 249 17.76 4.72 14.77
N SER A 250 17.03 3.62 14.78
CA SER A 250 15.63 3.62 14.35
C SER A 250 14.72 4.04 15.51
N LEU A 251 14.02 5.16 15.33
CA LEU A 251 12.86 5.54 16.14
C LEU A 251 11.59 4.78 15.73
N ARG A 252 11.69 3.90 14.72
CA ARG A 252 10.58 3.12 14.15
C ARG A 252 9.47 4.07 13.69
N ALA A 253 8.20 3.67 13.86
CA ALA A 253 7.01 4.47 13.57
C ALA A 253 6.33 4.95 14.87
N PHE A 254 7.12 5.44 15.83
CA PHE A 254 6.66 5.92 17.14
C PHE A 254 6.57 7.45 17.25
N HIS A 255 6.38 8.15 16.13
CA HIS A 255 6.30 9.62 16.02
C HIS A 255 5.35 10.31 17.02
N ASN A 256 4.26 9.66 17.44
CA ASN A 256 3.29 10.20 18.41
C ASN A 256 3.53 9.72 19.86
N SER A 257 4.64 9.04 20.15
CA SER A 257 4.98 8.63 21.52
C SER A 257 5.62 9.80 22.25
N PRO A 258 5.20 10.17 23.48
CA PRO A 258 5.84 11.23 24.25
C PRO A 258 7.36 11.04 24.41
N SER A 259 7.81 9.79 24.56
CA SER A 259 9.23 9.47 24.69
C SER A 259 10.02 9.76 23.41
N VAL A 260 9.42 9.52 22.23
CA VAL A 260 10.04 9.79 20.93
C VAL A 260 9.90 11.26 20.55
N GLU A 261 8.78 11.91 20.86
CA GLU A 261 8.63 13.37 20.72
C GLU A 261 9.74 14.11 21.48
N SER A 262 10.10 13.67 22.68
CA SER A 262 11.25 14.20 23.43
C SER A 262 12.58 14.09 22.65
N ILE A 263 12.84 12.96 22.00
CA ILE A 263 14.02 12.80 21.12
C ILE A 263 13.96 13.77 19.93
N LEU A 264 12.79 13.92 19.30
CA LEU A 264 12.62 14.88 18.21
C LEU A 264 12.99 16.29 18.67
N THR A 265 12.47 16.78 19.81
CA THR A 265 12.77 18.14 20.30
C THR A 265 14.25 18.43 20.58
N GLN A 266 15.05 17.39 20.74
CA GLN A 266 16.49 17.49 20.99
C GLN A 266 17.35 17.47 19.72
N CYS A 267 16.75 17.17 18.56
CA CYS A 267 17.43 17.20 17.27
C CYS A 267 17.61 18.65 16.79
N ASP A 268 18.66 18.90 15.99
CA ASP A 268 19.05 20.23 15.52
C ASP A 268 19.08 20.38 13.99
N LEU A 269 18.57 19.38 13.27
CA LEU A 269 18.35 19.35 11.83
C LEU A 269 17.33 18.27 11.51
N THR A 270 16.37 18.56 10.60
CA THR A 270 15.46 17.55 10.06
C THR A 270 15.62 17.46 8.54
N LEU A 271 15.91 16.27 8.03
CA LEU A 271 15.79 15.92 6.62
C LEU A 271 14.51 15.11 6.42
N VAL A 272 13.59 15.59 5.61
CA VAL A 272 12.36 14.85 5.24
C VAL A 272 12.52 14.32 3.83
N ALA A 273 12.67 13.01 3.66
CA ALA A 273 12.90 12.38 2.36
C ALA A 273 11.67 11.58 1.89
N GLY A 274 11.05 12.03 0.79
CA GLY A 274 9.97 11.31 0.11
C GLY A 274 8.75 11.04 1.00
N SER A 275 8.43 11.97 1.92
CA SER A 275 7.37 11.81 2.91
C SER A 275 6.35 12.93 2.80
N ARG A 276 5.06 12.56 2.89
CA ARG A 276 3.96 13.53 3.02
C ARG A 276 3.80 14.04 4.46
N LEU A 277 4.50 13.51 5.47
CA LEU A 277 4.29 13.86 6.89
C LEU A 277 2.79 13.81 7.25
N ARG A 278 2.19 12.62 7.14
CA ARG A 278 0.72 12.47 7.13
C ARG A 278 0.11 12.95 8.44
N SER A 279 -1.17 13.34 8.40
CA SER A 279 -1.88 13.88 9.57
C SER A 279 -1.92 12.90 10.75
N ASN A 280 -2.13 11.61 10.50
CA ASN A 280 -2.09 10.57 11.53
C ASN A 280 -0.68 10.33 12.11
N GLU A 281 0.36 10.73 11.37
CA GLU A 281 1.77 10.63 11.78
C GLU A 281 2.27 11.87 12.52
N THR A 282 1.53 12.97 12.45
CA THR A 282 1.98 14.27 12.93
C THR A 282 0.95 14.97 13.81
N ARG A 283 0.00 14.20 14.35
CA ARG A 283 -1.12 14.71 15.16
C ARG A 283 -1.82 15.89 14.46
N THR A 284 -2.31 15.65 13.25
CA THR A 284 -2.90 16.68 12.37
C THR A 284 -1.95 17.86 12.16
N TRP A 285 -0.71 17.57 11.78
CA TRP A 285 0.34 18.56 11.50
C TRP A 285 0.65 19.49 12.68
N SER A 286 0.38 19.04 13.92
CA SER A 286 0.68 19.79 15.15
C SER A 286 1.90 19.28 15.89
N LEU A 287 2.54 18.20 15.42
CA LEU A 287 3.83 17.75 15.91
C LEU A 287 4.90 18.77 15.49
N PRO A 288 5.59 19.44 16.43
CA PRO A 288 6.68 20.35 16.08
C PRO A 288 7.86 19.53 15.53
N LEU A 289 8.35 19.92 14.35
CA LEU A 289 9.52 19.30 13.75
C LEU A 289 10.78 20.17 13.99
N PRO A 290 11.93 19.54 14.28
CA PRO A 290 13.18 20.26 14.53
C PRO A 290 13.62 21.10 13.34
N ARG A 291 14.26 22.24 13.61
CA ARG A 291 14.75 23.18 12.60
C ARG A 291 16.29 23.25 12.57
N PRO A 292 16.90 23.53 11.40
CA PRO A 292 16.24 23.73 10.10
C PRO A 292 15.61 22.44 9.56
N LEU A 293 14.47 22.57 8.88
CA LEU A 293 13.77 21.50 8.20
C LEU A 293 14.03 21.58 6.70
N VAL A 294 14.64 20.54 6.15
CA VAL A 294 14.90 20.39 4.72
C VAL A 294 13.99 19.32 4.16
N GLN A 295 13.24 19.64 3.11
CA GLN A 295 12.37 18.69 2.43
C GLN A 295 13.01 18.26 1.10
N ILE A 296 13.17 16.95 0.93
CA ILE A 296 13.69 16.30 -0.27
C ILE A 296 12.53 15.55 -0.95
N ASP A 297 12.12 16.04 -2.10
CA ASP A 297 11.06 15.41 -2.89
C ASP A 297 11.29 15.66 -4.39
N ILE A 298 10.88 14.72 -5.23
CA ILE A 298 10.97 14.88 -6.67
C ILE A 298 9.82 15.71 -7.24
N ASP A 299 8.68 15.75 -6.53
CA ASP A 299 7.49 16.51 -6.92
C ASP A 299 7.57 17.95 -6.36
N PRO A 300 7.67 18.98 -7.22
CA PRO A 300 7.65 20.36 -6.75
C PRO A 300 6.38 20.73 -5.97
N ALA A 301 5.25 20.08 -6.27
CA ALA A 301 3.99 20.30 -5.56
C ALA A 301 3.97 19.70 -4.14
N ALA A 302 5.03 18.98 -3.73
CA ALA A 302 5.21 18.54 -2.35
C ALA A 302 5.67 19.67 -1.44
N ALA A 303 6.32 20.70 -2.00
CA ALA A 303 6.90 21.80 -1.24
C ALA A 303 5.84 22.51 -0.38
N ASN A 304 6.10 22.62 0.92
CA ASN A 304 5.26 23.31 1.89
C ASN A 304 3.80 22.83 1.95
N ARG A 305 3.50 21.63 1.42
CA ARG A 305 2.14 21.07 1.37
C ARG A 305 1.52 20.93 2.77
N ASN A 306 2.34 20.51 3.74
CA ASN A 306 1.90 20.18 5.10
C ASN A 306 2.71 20.87 6.20
N TYR A 307 4.00 21.11 5.97
CA TYR A 307 4.89 21.82 6.88
C TYR A 307 5.69 22.86 6.09
N LEU A 308 5.86 24.06 6.65
CA LEU A 308 6.78 25.04 6.07
C LEU A 308 8.22 24.58 6.30
N ALA A 309 8.93 24.25 5.22
CA ALA A 309 10.35 23.91 5.27
C ALA A 309 11.23 25.16 5.20
N ASP A 310 12.41 25.08 5.79
CA ASP A 310 13.45 26.12 5.69
C ASP A 310 14.24 25.99 4.37
N GLU A 311 14.33 24.79 3.80
CA GLU A 311 14.89 24.53 2.45
C GLU A 311 14.10 23.43 1.72
N GLN A 312 13.97 23.58 0.40
CA GLN A 312 13.38 22.59 -0.50
C GLN A 312 14.47 22.10 -1.46
N VAL A 313 14.64 20.77 -1.57
CA VAL A 313 15.58 20.13 -2.48
C VAL A 313 14.79 19.23 -3.41
N TYR A 314 14.81 19.58 -4.70
CA TYR A 314 14.10 18.82 -5.73
C TYR A 314 14.99 17.76 -6.34
N GLY A 315 14.58 16.50 -6.24
CA GLY A 315 15.31 15.40 -6.86
C GLY A 315 14.89 14.04 -6.36
N ASP A 316 15.41 13.01 -7.05
CA ASP A 316 15.21 11.63 -6.64
C ASP A 316 15.89 11.36 -5.27
N CYS A 317 15.14 10.76 -4.35
CA CYS A 317 15.64 10.45 -3.01
C CYS A 317 16.79 9.45 -3.06
N SER A 318 16.76 8.47 -3.96
CA SER A 318 17.82 7.45 -4.06
C SER A 318 19.13 8.10 -4.47
N ALA A 319 19.11 8.94 -5.52
CA ALA A 319 20.27 9.68 -5.98
C ALA A 319 20.85 10.62 -4.90
N LEU A 320 20.00 11.48 -4.31
CA LEU A 320 20.43 12.48 -3.33
C LEU A 320 20.94 11.85 -2.02
N LEU A 321 20.22 10.88 -1.46
CA LEU A 321 20.61 10.25 -0.20
C LEU A 321 21.85 9.38 -0.37
N SER A 322 22.01 8.68 -1.50
CA SER A 322 23.21 7.89 -1.78
C SER A 322 24.46 8.77 -1.90
N ALA A 323 24.35 9.89 -2.63
CA ALA A 323 25.43 10.85 -2.77
C ALA A 323 25.80 11.54 -1.44
N LEU A 324 24.80 11.82 -0.59
CA LEU A 324 25.01 12.35 0.76
C LEU A 324 25.67 11.32 1.68
N ALA A 325 25.18 10.08 1.68
CA ALA A 325 25.70 8.99 2.51
C ALA A 325 27.18 8.72 2.23
N ALA A 326 27.58 8.76 0.95
CA ALA A 326 28.97 8.56 0.53
C ALA A 326 29.98 9.59 1.08
N ARG A 327 29.51 10.72 1.62
CA ARG A 327 30.38 11.77 2.21
C ARG A 327 30.58 11.65 3.72
N LEU A 328 29.83 10.78 4.38
CA LEU A 328 29.88 10.62 5.82
C LEU A 328 30.64 9.35 6.19
N ALA A 329 31.54 9.46 7.15
CA ALA A 329 32.25 8.31 7.68
C ALA A 329 31.37 7.55 8.69
N PRO A 330 31.44 6.20 8.75
CA PRO A 330 30.82 5.44 9.83
C PRO A 330 31.26 5.95 11.20
N GLY A 331 30.31 6.12 12.12
CA GLY A 331 30.59 6.62 13.46
C GLY A 331 30.84 8.12 13.59
N GLU A 332 30.85 8.90 12.49
CA GLU A 332 31.20 10.33 12.49
C GLU A 332 30.38 11.17 13.49
N LYS A 333 29.14 10.77 13.75
CA LYS A 333 28.19 11.46 14.64
C LYS A 333 27.74 10.61 15.81
N VAL A 334 28.40 9.48 16.08
CA VAL A 334 28.01 8.59 17.18
C VAL A 334 28.32 9.24 18.53
N ASN A 335 27.36 9.17 19.45
CA ASN A 335 27.51 9.62 20.82
C ASN A 335 26.81 8.63 21.75
N ALA A 336 27.56 7.93 22.60
CA ALA A 336 27.03 6.83 23.41
C ALA A 336 25.86 7.23 24.33
N GLU A 337 25.89 8.45 24.89
CA GLU A 337 24.81 8.96 25.73
C GLU A 337 23.53 9.17 24.91
N TRP A 338 23.66 9.76 23.72
CA TRP A 338 22.56 9.96 22.79
C TRP A 338 21.96 8.64 22.30
N ASP A 339 22.80 7.62 22.05
CA ASP A 339 22.36 6.29 21.61
C ASP A 339 21.53 5.61 22.70
N ALA A 340 21.97 5.73 23.96
CA ALA A 340 21.24 5.22 25.11
C ALA A 340 19.89 5.94 25.30
N GLU A 341 19.83 7.25 25.04
CA GLU A 341 18.58 8.02 25.08
C GLU A 341 17.59 7.57 23.99
N ILE A 342 18.05 7.39 22.76
CA ILE A 342 17.24 6.87 21.64
C ILE A 342 16.68 5.49 21.99
N GLY A 343 17.54 4.57 22.45
CA GLY A 343 17.14 3.21 22.83
C GLY A 343 16.07 3.21 23.93
N ARG A 344 16.29 4.00 24.99
CA ARG A 344 15.33 4.15 26.10
C ARG A 344 14.00 4.74 25.62
N ALA A 345 14.03 5.72 24.72
CA ALA A 345 12.81 6.33 24.19
C ALA A 345 11.96 5.31 23.40
N VAL A 346 12.59 4.46 22.60
CA VAL A 346 11.92 3.39 21.85
C VAL A 346 11.39 2.30 22.78
N GLU A 347 12.15 1.91 23.81
CA GLU A 347 11.71 0.93 24.82
C GLU A 347 10.49 1.41 25.60
N LEU A 348 10.48 2.68 26.03
CA LEU A 348 9.33 3.30 26.68
C LEU A 348 8.11 3.35 25.76
N ALA A 349 8.30 3.71 24.48
CA ALA A 349 7.22 3.73 23.49
C ALA A 349 6.63 2.34 23.26
N GLU A 350 7.47 1.31 23.15
CA GLU A 350 7.04 -0.07 23.00
C GLU A 350 6.31 -0.57 24.25
N THR A 351 6.84 -0.29 25.44
CA THR A 351 6.23 -0.68 26.72
C THR A 351 4.83 -0.09 26.87
N ALA A 352 4.70 1.21 26.59
CA ALA A 352 3.40 1.89 26.61
C ALA A 352 2.42 1.29 25.58
N LEU A 353 2.89 0.97 24.37
CA LEU A 353 2.05 0.34 23.36
C LEU A 353 1.66 -1.10 23.73
N ARG A 354 2.55 -1.88 24.34
CA ARG A 354 2.25 -3.23 24.85
C ARG A 354 1.21 -3.16 25.96
N GLN A 355 1.33 -2.21 26.89
CA GLN A 355 0.33 -1.96 27.92
C GLN A 355 -1.02 -1.57 27.32
N GLN A 356 -1.05 -0.67 26.33
CA GLN A 356 -2.27 -0.31 25.60
C GLN A 356 -2.91 -1.51 24.88
N SER A 357 -2.09 -2.40 24.32
CA SER A 357 -2.55 -3.54 23.52
C SER A 357 -3.05 -4.71 24.38
N GLY A 358 -2.63 -4.79 25.64
CA GLY A 358 -3.01 -5.86 26.56
C GLY A 358 -2.68 -7.25 25.99
N GLU A 359 -3.63 -8.17 26.08
CA GLU A 359 -3.51 -9.56 25.59
C GLU A 359 -3.17 -9.65 24.08
N TYR A 360 -3.57 -8.65 23.28
CA TYR A 360 -3.28 -8.65 21.85
C TYR A 360 -1.80 -8.40 21.52
N ALA A 361 -0.98 -7.95 22.48
CA ALA A 361 0.47 -7.97 22.32
C ALA A 361 1.01 -9.41 22.16
N LYS A 362 0.38 -10.40 22.83
CA LYS A 362 0.76 -11.82 22.70
C LYS A 362 0.45 -12.36 21.30
N LEU A 363 -0.58 -11.83 20.64
CA LEU A 363 -0.91 -12.19 19.25
C LEU A 363 0.17 -11.70 18.27
N ASN A 364 0.68 -10.48 18.46
CA ASN A 364 1.85 -9.99 17.72
C ASN A 364 3.06 -10.91 17.92
N ASP A 365 3.34 -11.29 19.17
CA ASP A 365 4.49 -12.13 19.50
C ASP A 365 4.34 -13.54 18.90
N ALA A 366 3.12 -14.10 18.89
CA ALA A 366 2.82 -15.37 18.22
C ALA A 366 3.03 -15.30 16.69
N ILE A 367 2.59 -14.21 16.04
CA ILE A 367 2.86 -13.99 14.61
C ILE A 367 4.36 -13.88 14.37
N ALA A 368 5.09 -13.07 15.16
CA ALA A 368 6.51 -12.87 14.98
C ALA A 368 7.34 -14.15 15.19
N ALA A 369 6.90 -15.05 16.07
CA ALA A 369 7.57 -16.33 16.32
C ALA A 369 7.31 -17.37 15.23
N ALA A 370 6.09 -17.39 14.64
CA ALA A 370 5.69 -18.38 13.65
C ALA A 370 5.96 -17.95 12.20
N LEU A 371 5.91 -16.66 11.91
CA LEU A 371 6.12 -16.14 10.57
C LEU A 371 7.59 -16.27 10.16
N PRO A 372 7.89 -16.80 8.95
CA PRO A 372 9.25 -16.80 8.41
C PRO A 372 9.87 -15.40 8.39
N GLN A 373 11.19 -15.31 8.44
CA GLN A 373 11.89 -14.02 8.48
C GLN A 373 11.52 -13.12 7.30
N ASP A 374 11.34 -13.68 6.10
CA ASP A 374 10.91 -12.98 4.90
C ASP A 374 9.39 -12.86 4.76
N GLY A 375 8.61 -13.29 5.75
CA GLY A 375 7.17 -13.21 5.74
C GLY A 375 6.64 -11.78 5.72
N LEU A 376 5.37 -11.65 5.35
CA LEU A 376 4.70 -10.38 5.08
C LEU A 376 3.48 -10.22 5.97
N LEU A 377 3.33 -9.05 6.58
CA LEU A 377 2.09 -8.67 7.27
C LEU A 377 1.34 -7.66 6.41
N VAL A 378 0.13 -8.03 5.98
CA VAL A 378 -0.81 -7.13 5.31
C VAL A 378 -1.90 -6.78 6.31
N ARG A 379 -2.21 -5.51 6.49
CA ARG A 379 -3.17 -5.07 7.51
C ARG A 379 -4.20 -4.09 6.95
N ASP A 380 -5.45 -4.34 7.28
CA ASP A 380 -6.57 -3.44 7.03
C ASP A 380 -6.62 -2.32 8.09
N ILE A 381 -7.49 -1.34 7.88
CA ILE A 381 -7.77 -0.27 8.83
C ILE A 381 -8.70 -0.80 9.93
N THR A 382 -8.08 -1.38 10.95
CA THR A 382 -8.75 -1.92 12.13
C THR A 382 -8.14 -1.37 13.40
N VAL A 383 -8.75 -1.65 14.56
CA VAL A 383 -8.13 -1.34 15.85
C VAL A 383 -6.77 -2.05 15.95
N SER A 384 -6.75 -3.38 15.76
CA SER A 384 -5.54 -4.21 15.78
C SER A 384 -4.47 -3.76 14.78
N GLY A 385 -4.87 -3.48 13.55
CA GLY A 385 -3.99 -3.00 12.48
C GLY A 385 -3.45 -1.59 12.74
N SER A 386 -4.18 -0.74 13.45
CA SER A 386 -3.77 0.63 13.78
C SER A 386 -2.97 0.73 15.07
N VAL A 387 -3.14 -0.21 16.01
CA VAL A 387 -2.40 -0.25 17.28
C VAL A 387 -1.13 -1.11 17.17
N TRP A 388 -1.20 -2.39 17.50
CA TRP A 388 -0.04 -3.28 17.56
C TRP A 388 0.45 -3.68 16.16
N GLY A 389 -0.43 -3.93 15.20
CA GLY A 389 -0.04 -4.39 13.86
C GLY A 389 0.81 -3.37 13.09
N SER A 390 0.59 -2.07 13.33
CA SER A 390 1.33 -0.99 12.68
C SER A 390 2.67 -0.65 13.34
N ARG A 391 2.91 -1.09 14.60
CA ARG A 391 4.01 -0.57 15.43
C ARG A 391 4.74 -1.61 16.28
N LEU A 392 4.08 -2.65 16.80
CA LEU A 392 4.77 -3.74 17.52
C LEU A 392 5.44 -4.71 16.55
N PHE A 393 4.76 -5.10 15.46
CA PHE A 393 5.34 -5.99 14.45
C PHE A 393 6.62 -5.37 13.87
N ARG A 394 7.76 -6.06 13.99
CA ARG A 394 9.08 -5.52 13.66
C ARG A 394 9.30 -5.52 12.14
N ALA A 395 9.59 -4.35 11.59
CA ALA A 395 9.90 -4.24 10.17
C ALA A 395 11.40 -4.46 9.93
N ILE A 396 11.75 -5.40 9.05
CA ILE A 396 13.15 -5.74 8.74
C ILE A 396 13.59 -5.29 7.34
N SER A 397 12.63 -4.96 6.48
CA SER A 397 12.82 -4.52 5.11
C SER A 397 11.61 -3.69 4.64
N PRO A 398 11.74 -2.87 3.58
CA PRO A 398 10.61 -2.21 2.96
C PRO A 398 9.51 -3.21 2.55
N LEU A 399 8.26 -2.75 2.55
CA LEU A 399 7.10 -3.54 2.12
C LEU A 399 6.90 -4.86 2.87
N CYS A 400 7.40 -5.00 4.11
CA CYS A 400 7.09 -6.15 4.97
C CYS A 400 5.82 -5.95 5.82
N ASN A 401 5.31 -4.72 5.88
CA ASN A 401 4.11 -4.31 6.62
C ASN A 401 3.22 -3.44 5.72
N ILE A 402 2.38 -4.09 4.92
CA ILE A 402 1.57 -3.46 3.86
C ILE A 402 0.22 -3.03 4.43
N HIS A 403 -0.29 -1.87 4.02
CA HIS A 403 -1.57 -1.32 4.48
C HIS A 403 -2.16 -0.32 3.50
N SER A 404 -3.44 0.01 3.72
CA SER A 404 -4.09 1.14 3.02
C SER A 404 -3.46 2.49 3.43
N LEU A 405 -3.15 3.30 2.43
CA LEU A 405 -2.55 4.62 2.52
C LEU A 405 -3.57 5.74 2.33
N ALA A 406 -4.71 5.48 1.70
CA ALA A 406 -5.88 6.37 1.72
C ALA A 406 -6.67 6.27 3.03
N GLY A 407 -6.45 5.21 3.82
CA GLY A 407 -7.24 4.93 5.02
C GLY A 407 -8.60 4.30 4.71
N ALA A 408 -8.73 3.69 3.53
CA ALA A 408 -9.93 2.98 3.12
C ALA A 408 -10.07 1.64 3.86
N ILE A 409 -11.30 1.33 4.27
CA ILE A 409 -11.65 0.10 4.97
C ILE A 409 -11.96 -1.03 3.97
N GLY A 410 -11.69 -2.28 4.36
CA GLY A 410 -12.11 -3.47 3.61
C GLY A 410 -11.19 -3.88 2.47
N MET A 411 -10.02 -3.24 2.38
CA MET A 411 -9.01 -3.56 1.37
C MET A 411 -8.05 -4.67 1.82
N GLY A 412 -8.08 -5.08 3.09
CA GLY A 412 -7.05 -5.97 3.64
C GLY A 412 -6.96 -7.35 3.00
N LEU A 413 -8.10 -8.01 2.73
CA LEU A 413 -8.13 -9.32 2.07
C LEU A 413 -7.64 -9.25 0.60
N PRO A 414 -8.19 -8.40 -0.28
CA PRO A 414 -7.69 -8.32 -1.65
C PRO A 414 -6.22 -7.84 -1.70
N MET A 415 -5.80 -6.95 -0.80
CA MET A 415 -4.39 -6.55 -0.69
C MET A 415 -3.49 -7.74 -0.31
N ALA A 416 -3.95 -8.63 0.57
CA ALA A 416 -3.23 -9.85 0.92
C ALA A 416 -3.11 -10.82 -0.26
N ILE A 417 -4.18 -10.97 -1.05
CA ILE A 417 -4.19 -11.79 -2.27
C ILE A 417 -3.20 -11.26 -3.31
N GLY A 418 -3.25 -9.96 -3.63
CA GLY A 418 -2.31 -9.34 -4.55
C GLY A 418 -0.86 -9.44 -4.08
N THR A 419 -0.62 -9.24 -2.79
CA THR A 419 0.71 -9.38 -2.16
C THR A 419 1.24 -10.82 -2.28
N ALA A 420 0.42 -11.83 -1.98
CA ALA A 420 0.81 -13.23 -2.03
C ALA A 420 1.10 -13.69 -3.47
N ILE A 421 0.32 -13.24 -4.45
CA ILE A 421 0.52 -13.60 -5.85
C ILE A 421 1.77 -12.93 -6.43
N ALA A 422 2.09 -11.70 -6.01
CA ALA A 422 3.35 -11.04 -6.36
C ALA A 422 4.57 -11.66 -5.65
N ASN A 423 4.35 -12.39 -4.56
CA ASN A 423 5.39 -12.98 -3.72
C ASN A 423 5.08 -14.47 -3.42
N PRO A 424 5.00 -15.35 -4.42
CA PRO A 424 4.44 -16.70 -4.25
C PRO A 424 5.23 -17.58 -3.26
N GLN A 425 6.51 -17.26 -3.03
CA GLN A 425 7.38 -18.00 -2.12
C GLN A 425 7.31 -17.50 -0.67
N ARG A 426 6.69 -16.34 -0.42
CA ARG A 426 6.67 -15.70 0.90
C ARG A 426 5.33 -15.95 1.57
N LYS A 427 5.35 -16.27 2.86
CA LYS A 427 4.13 -16.42 3.65
C LYS A 427 3.53 -15.04 3.96
N VAL A 428 2.25 -14.87 3.67
CA VAL A 428 1.50 -13.65 4.01
C VAL A 428 0.58 -13.91 5.20
N VAL A 429 0.59 -13.02 6.19
CA VAL A 429 -0.45 -12.92 7.21
C VAL A 429 -1.31 -11.70 6.88
N GLY A 430 -2.60 -11.92 6.62
CA GLY A 430 -3.57 -10.84 6.39
C GLY A 430 -4.33 -10.54 7.67
N LEU A 431 -4.22 -9.33 8.21
CA LEU A 431 -4.90 -8.88 9.42
C LEU A 431 -6.09 -8.01 9.03
N VAL A 432 -7.31 -8.55 9.16
CA VAL A 432 -8.56 -7.88 8.81
C VAL A 432 -9.49 -7.77 10.01
N GLY A 433 -10.49 -6.90 9.93
CA GLY A 433 -11.58 -6.81 10.90
C GLY A 433 -12.85 -7.33 10.26
N ASP A 434 -13.80 -7.78 11.06
CA ASP A 434 -15.09 -8.31 10.60
C ASP A 434 -15.87 -7.31 9.74
N GLY A 435 -16.01 -6.05 10.17
CA GLY A 435 -16.71 -5.02 9.41
C GLY A 435 -16.03 -4.62 8.11
N GLY A 436 -14.69 -4.64 8.06
CA GLY A 436 -13.92 -4.38 6.83
C GLY A 436 -14.03 -5.56 5.86
N LEU A 437 -13.85 -6.78 6.35
CA LEU A 437 -13.97 -8.00 5.56
C LEU A 437 -15.35 -8.15 4.91
N ALA A 438 -16.41 -7.69 5.58
CA ALA A 438 -17.77 -7.72 5.05
C ALA A 438 -17.93 -6.98 3.70
N LEU A 439 -17.10 -5.97 3.41
CA LEU A 439 -17.13 -5.25 2.13
C LEU A 439 -16.61 -6.07 0.94
N GLY A 440 -15.78 -7.09 1.22
CA GLY A 440 -15.08 -7.88 0.20
C GLY A 440 -15.13 -9.38 0.48
N LEU A 441 -16.15 -9.87 1.19
CA LEU A 441 -16.23 -11.26 1.66
C LEU A 441 -16.12 -12.29 0.53
N GLY A 442 -16.62 -11.94 -0.67
CA GLY A 442 -16.51 -12.77 -1.86
C GLY A 442 -15.06 -13.11 -2.23
N GLU A 443 -14.09 -12.27 -1.89
CA GLU A 443 -12.67 -12.52 -2.20
C GLU A 443 -12.08 -13.70 -1.40
N LEU A 444 -12.79 -14.24 -0.40
CA LEU A 444 -12.42 -15.54 0.19
C LEU A 444 -12.42 -16.65 -0.88
N ALA A 445 -13.35 -16.59 -1.83
CA ALA A 445 -13.40 -17.51 -2.95
C ALA A 445 -12.19 -17.30 -3.89
N THR A 446 -11.75 -16.07 -4.10
CA THR A 446 -10.54 -15.77 -4.89
C THR A 446 -9.28 -16.28 -4.17
N MET A 447 -9.17 -16.07 -2.85
CA MET A 447 -8.08 -16.61 -2.04
C MET A 447 -7.99 -18.15 -2.13
N ALA A 448 -9.14 -18.82 -2.02
CA ALA A 448 -9.24 -20.28 -2.17
C ALA A 448 -8.89 -20.74 -3.58
N GLN A 449 -9.50 -20.13 -4.61
CA GLN A 449 -9.29 -20.49 -6.01
C GLN A 449 -7.82 -20.35 -6.44
N GLU A 450 -7.18 -19.24 -6.04
CA GLU A 450 -5.81 -18.95 -6.42
C GLU A 450 -4.77 -19.66 -5.55
N GLN A 451 -5.20 -20.40 -4.52
CA GLN A 451 -4.35 -21.05 -3.52
C GLN A 451 -3.30 -20.08 -2.96
N ALA A 452 -3.71 -18.84 -2.68
CA ALA A 452 -2.81 -17.79 -2.24
C ALA A 452 -2.18 -18.17 -0.88
N ASN A 453 -0.86 -18.03 -0.73
CA ASN A 453 -0.13 -18.44 0.49
C ASN A 453 -0.37 -17.47 1.67
N ILE A 454 -1.59 -17.50 2.19
CA ILE A 454 -2.13 -16.53 3.14
C ILE A 454 -2.65 -17.25 4.39
N THR A 455 -2.31 -16.73 5.55
CA THR A 455 -3.08 -16.95 6.79
C THR A 455 -3.86 -15.68 7.10
N LEU A 456 -5.17 -15.71 6.90
CA LEU A 456 -6.06 -14.58 7.12
C LEU A 456 -6.55 -14.57 8.56
N LEU A 457 -6.09 -13.60 9.34
CA LEU A 457 -6.49 -13.34 10.71
C LEU A 457 -7.64 -12.33 10.75
N ILE A 458 -8.83 -12.81 11.14
CA ILE A 458 -10.05 -12.02 11.28
C ILE A 458 -10.20 -11.62 12.74
N MET A 459 -10.01 -10.33 13.02
CA MET A 459 -10.23 -9.73 14.32
C MET A 459 -11.71 -9.39 14.46
N ASN A 460 -12.49 -10.30 15.07
CA ASN A 460 -13.94 -10.19 15.13
C ASN A 460 -14.38 -9.52 16.46
N ASP A 461 -14.68 -8.23 16.41
CA ASP A 461 -15.28 -7.49 17.53
C ASP A 461 -16.78 -7.23 17.35
N GLY A 462 -17.38 -7.73 16.26
CA GLY A 462 -18.79 -7.58 15.93
C GLY A 462 -19.17 -6.17 15.48
N GLY A 463 -18.27 -5.42 14.84
CA GLY A 463 -18.60 -4.19 14.13
C GLY A 463 -17.43 -3.23 13.85
N TYR A 464 -17.68 -1.94 14.06
CA TYR A 464 -16.74 -0.87 13.77
C TYR A 464 -16.00 -0.42 15.03
N GLY A 465 -15.06 -1.24 15.51
CA GLY A 465 -14.30 -0.97 16.75
C GLY A 465 -13.59 0.39 16.81
N VAL A 466 -13.04 0.89 15.69
CA VAL A 466 -12.44 2.24 15.64
C VAL A 466 -13.48 3.32 15.92
N MET A 467 -14.71 3.17 15.39
CA MET A 467 -15.78 4.12 15.63
C MET A 467 -16.28 4.08 17.07
N ARG A 468 -16.31 2.90 17.70
CA ARG A 468 -16.67 2.76 19.12
C ARG A 468 -15.78 3.62 20.01
N GLY A 469 -14.46 3.54 19.84
CA GLY A 469 -13.53 4.33 20.65
C GLY A 469 -13.54 5.83 20.33
N ILE A 470 -13.83 6.22 19.08
CA ILE A 470 -14.06 7.63 18.72
C ILE A 470 -15.35 8.15 19.37
N GLN A 471 -16.44 7.37 19.33
CA GLN A 471 -17.70 7.70 19.96
C GLN A 471 -17.59 7.80 21.48
N ASP A 472 -16.82 6.89 22.11
CA ASP A 472 -16.52 6.96 23.53
C ASP A 472 -15.81 8.26 23.91
N LYS A 473 -14.76 8.61 23.17
CA LYS A 473 -13.94 9.77 23.49
C LYS A 473 -14.62 11.11 23.19
N TYR A 474 -15.28 11.24 22.04
CA TYR A 474 -15.72 12.54 21.53
C TYR A 474 -17.24 12.76 21.57
N PHE A 475 -18.03 11.71 21.85
CA PHE A 475 -19.50 11.78 21.80
C PHE A 475 -20.16 11.34 23.10
N SER A 476 -19.46 11.50 24.24
CA SER A 476 -19.96 11.22 25.60
C SER A 476 -20.36 9.76 25.79
N GLY A 477 -19.65 8.80 25.19
CA GLY A 477 -19.98 7.38 25.32
C GLY A 477 -21.18 6.90 24.50
N ARG A 478 -21.77 7.73 23.65
CA ARG A 478 -22.96 7.34 22.86
C ARG A 478 -22.58 6.44 21.69
N GLN A 479 -23.01 5.18 21.75
CA GLN A 479 -22.72 4.14 20.76
C GLN A 479 -23.87 4.00 19.75
N TYR A 480 -23.68 4.46 18.51
CA TYR A 480 -24.67 4.36 17.43
C TYR A 480 -24.05 3.80 16.14
N TYR A 481 -24.78 2.90 15.47
CA TYR A 481 -24.48 2.35 14.13
C TYR A 481 -23.11 1.68 13.97
N ASN A 482 -22.53 1.18 15.07
CA ASN A 482 -21.21 0.56 15.07
C ASN A 482 -21.24 -0.94 15.43
N GLU A 483 -22.41 -1.49 15.73
CA GLU A 483 -22.65 -2.92 15.88
C GLU A 483 -23.14 -3.48 14.54
N LEU A 484 -22.49 -4.54 14.07
CA LEU A 484 -22.83 -5.18 12.81
C LEU A 484 -23.24 -6.62 13.06
N HIS A 485 -24.18 -7.09 12.24
CA HIS A 485 -24.45 -8.51 12.15
C HIS A 485 -23.32 -9.18 11.35
N THR A 486 -22.59 -10.11 11.98
CA THR A 486 -21.49 -10.86 11.36
C THR A 486 -21.88 -12.32 11.19
N PRO A 487 -21.51 -12.98 10.07
CA PRO A 487 -21.66 -14.42 9.95
C PRO A 487 -20.67 -15.16 10.86
N ALA A 488 -20.83 -16.48 10.99
CA ALA A 488 -19.79 -17.33 11.55
C ALA A 488 -18.65 -17.46 10.52
N PHE A 489 -17.60 -16.63 10.65
CA PHE A 489 -16.57 -16.53 9.61
C PHE A 489 -15.82 -17.84 9.37
N CYS A 490 -15.53 -18.65 10.40
CA CYS A 490 -14.96 -19.98 10.19
C CYS A 490 -15.83 -20.87 9.30
N GLN A 491 -17.15 -20.89 9.52
CA GLN A 491 -18.08 -21.69 8.70
C GLN A 491 -18.17 -21.17 7.27
N VAL A 492 -18.14 -19.84 7.08
CA VAL A 492 -18.08 -19.23 5.75
C VAL A 492 -16.78 -19.62 5.04
N ALA A 493 -15.64 -19.58 5.73
CA ALA A 493 -14.36 -19.98 5.18
C ALA A 493 -14.36 -21.46 4.78
N GLU A 494 -14.86 -22.35 5.64
CA GLU A 494 -14.99 -23.78 5.36
C GLU A 494 -15.91 -24.05 4.16
N ALA A 495 -17.03 -23.32 4.05
CA ALA A 495 -17.93 -23.40 2.90
C ALA A 495 -17.28 -22.94 1.59
N MET A 496 -16.25 -22.09 1.66
CA MET A 496 -15.41 -21.67 0.53
C MET A 496 -14.20 -22.59 0.30
N GLY A 497 -14.08 -23.69 1.06
CA GLY A 497 -12.99 -24.66 0.92
C GLY A 497 -11.70 -24.27 1.65
N LEU A 498 -11.76 -23.36 2.61
CA LEU A 498 -10.60 -22.89 3.39
C LEU A 498 -10.54 -23.58 4.74
N LYS A 499 -9.33 -23.98 5.16
CA LYS A 499 -9.10 -24.43 6.53
C LYS A 499 -9.27 -23.24 7.49
N ALA A 500 -10.04 -23.44 8.54
CA ALA A 500 -10.31 -22.41 9.53
C ALA A 500 -10.03 -22.88 10.97
N TRP A 501 -9.62 -21.94 11.83
CA TRP A 501 -9.58 -22.08 13.29
C TRP A 501 -10.27 -20.89 13.94
N LYS A 502 -10.84 -21.10 15.12
CA LYS A 502 -11.37 -20.04 15.97
C LYS A 502 -10.57 -19.99 17.28
N VAL A 503 -10.23 -18.79 17.73
CA VAL A 503 -9.55 -18.55 19.00
C VAL A 503 -10.35 -17.59 19.85
N SER A 504 -10.63 -17.98 21.09
CA SER A 504 -11.37 -17.17 22.06
C SER A 504 -10.57 -16.89 23.35
N ASP A 505 -9.35 -17.42 23.46
CA ASP A 505 -8.43 -17.22 24.59
C ASP A 505 -7.04 -16.88 24.08
N ALA A 506 -6.43 -15.82 24.63
CA ALA A 506 -5.08 -15.39 24.28
C ALA A 506 -4.00 -16.44 24.58
N ALA A 507 -4.22 -17.34 25.53
CA ALA A 507 -3.32 -18.46 25.81
C ALA A 507 -3.16 -19.42 24.62
N GLN A 508 -4.15 -19.47 23.72
CA GLN A 508 -4.16 -20.35 22.55
C GLN A 508 -3.48 -19.72 21.32
N PHE A 509 -3.20 -18.42 21.33
CA PHE A 509 -2.64 -17.71 20.16
C PHE A 509 -1.38 -18.37 19.62
N GLY A 510 -0.43 -18.72 20.50
CA GLY A 510 0.84 -19.33 20.07
C GLY A 510 0.65 -20.63 19.30
N GLY A 511 -0.14 -21.56 19.83
CA GLY A 511 -0.39 -22.85 19.18
C GLY A 511 -1.14 -22.73 17.87
N VAL A 512 -2.24 -21.96 17.86
CA VAL A 512 -3.10 -21.82 16.67
C VAL A 512 -2.40 -21.04 15.56
N LEU A 513 -1.67 -19.96 15.87
CA LEU A 513 -0.95 -19.21 14.84
C LEU A 513 0.20 -20.02 14.26
N ALA A 514 0.92 -20.79 15.07
CA ALA A 514 1.95 -21.69 14.56
C ALA A 514 1.36 -22.76 13.62
N GLU A 515 0.23 -23.37 13.97
CA GLU A 515 -0.44 -24.35 13.11
C GLU A 515 -0.94 -23.68 11.81
N ALA A 516 -1.63 -22.55 11.91
CA ALA A 516 -2.25 -21.87 10.77
C ALA A 516 -1.22 -21.30 9.78
N ILE A 517 -0.10 -20.78 10.28
CA ILE A 517 0.98 -20.25 9.44
C ILE A 517 1.73 -21.39 8.73
N ASN A 518 1.96 -22.52 9.41
CA ASN A 518 2.61 -23.69 8.81
C ASN A 518 1.68 -24.54 7.94
N TYR A 519 0.36 -24.27 7.94
CA TYR A 519 -0.58 -24.96 7.08
C TYR A 519 -0.26 -24.70 5.59
N PRO A 520 -0.16 -25.75 4.76
CA PRO A 520 0.09 -25.60 3.33
C PRO A 520 -1.16 -25.05 2.64
N GLY A 521 -1.05 -23.86 2.04
CA GLY A 521 -2.14 -23.19 1.32
C GLY A 521 -2.85 -22.10 2.15
N PRO A 522 -3.95 -21.56 1.62
CA PRO A 522 -4.70 -20.49 2.26
C PRO A 522 -5.46 -21.00 3.49
N SER A 523 -5.45 -20.20 4.56
CA SER A 523 -6.14 -20.56 5.80
C SER A 523 -6.69 -19.33 6.54
N VAL A 524 -7.63 -19.55 7.45
CA VAL A 524 -8.33 -18.51 8.21
C VAL A 524 -8.21 -18.76 9.70
N VAL A 525 -7.94 -17.70 10.48
CA VAL A 525 -8.04 -17.71 11.94
C VAL A 525 -9.01 -16.62 12.35
N GLU A 526 -10.15 -16.97 12.94
CA GLU A 526 -11.07 -16.02 13.56
C GLU A 526 -10.70 -15.82 15.02
N VAL A 527 -10.41 -14.58 15.42
CA VAL A 527 -10.20 -14.20 16.82
C VAL A 527 -11.49 -13.58 17.34
N ASP A 528 -12.11 -14.25 18.31
CA ASP A 528 -13.24 -13.73 19.07
C ASP A 528 -12.75 -12.69 20.08
N MET A 529 -12.76 -11.42 19.67
CA MET A 529 -12.25 -10.33 20.49
C MET A 529 -13.09 -10.09 21.75
N LYS A 530 -14.39 -10.43 21.72
CA LYS A 530 -15.27 -10.28 22.89
C LYS A 530 -14.86 -11.24 24.00
N SER A 531 -14.50 -12.46 23.63
CA SER A 531 -14.03 -13.49 24.58
C SER A 531 -12.60 -13.22 25.08
N VAL A 532 -11.70 -12.76 24.20
CA VAL A 532 -10.30 -12.45 24.57
C VAL A 532 -10.21 -11.25 25.51
N GLY A 533 -11.02 -10.21 25.25
CA GLY A 533 -11.06 -8.99 26.05
C GLY A 533 -10.92 -7.71 25.23
N PRO A 534 -11.11 -6.54 25.87
CA PRO A 534 -11.17 -5.26 25.18
C PRO A 534 -9.81 -4.85 24.60
N LEU A 535 -9.84 -4.17 23.45
CA LEU A 535 -8.69 -3.49 22.86
C LEU A 535 -9.01 -2.00 22.75
N THR A 536 -8.36 -1.16 23.57
CA THR A 536 -8.71 0.25 23.67
C THR A 536 -8.00 1.09 22.60
N PHE A 537 -8.78 1.79 21.79
CA PHE A 537 -8.27 2.72 20.79
C PHE A 537 -9.25 3.87 20.52
N ALA A 538 -8.84 5.10 20.82
CA ALA A 538 -9.70 6.28 20.69
C ALA A 538 -9.52 7.04 19.36
N GLY A 539 -9.21 6.31 18.29
CA GLY A 539 -8.90 6.89 16.98
C GLY A 539 -7.46 7.41 16.85
N PRO A 540 -7.09 7.93 15.67
CA PRO A 540 -5.76 8.51 15.45
C PRO A 540 -5.57 9.76 16.34
N PRO A 541 -4.32 10.08 16.72
CA PRO A 541 -4.02 11.32 17.44
C PRO A 541 -4.46 12.53 16.62
N GLN A 542 -5.20 13.45 17.26
CA GLN A 542 -5.69 14.68 16.66
C GLN A 542 -5.19 15.88 17.44
N LYS A 543 -5.17 17.05 16.78
CA LYS A 543 -4.98 18.33 17.45
C LYS A 543 -6.12 18.54 18.45
N LEU A 544 -5.79 18.82 19.70
CA LEU A 544 -6.77 19.26 20.70
C LEU A 544 -7.12 20.73 20.39
N TYR A 545 -8.42 21.03 20.33
CA TYR A 545 -8.93 22.40 20.13
C TYR A 545 -9.03 23.14 21.45
#